data_AF-A0A2H0WXI5-F1
#
_entry.id   AF-A0A2H0WXI5-F1
#
_cell.length_a   1.000
_cell.length_b   1.000
_cell.length_c   1.000
_cell.angle_alpha   90.00
_cell.angle_beta   90.00
_cell.angle_gamma   90.00
#
_symmetry.space_group_name_H-M   'P 1'
#
loop_
_entity.id
_entity.type
_entity.pdbx_description
1 polymer ?
#
loop_
_entity_poly.entity_id
_entity_poly.type
_entity_poly.pdbx_seq_one_letter_code
_entity_poly.pdbx_strand_id
1 'polypeptide(L)'
;YFLNLYQASLYPTYQEVFQRFGIIETRAPILGFLAPLLLIAFLLFFPRKYRERYFFGLALAITPLIVLNQQLVTGRIMEPGHYHWRYNVPLAIIFLLVIFFSWFLAKKGKWAVIKKMLAVFIIGISLYTAIFIQVAFYTAGENEATQKQRYGPLIEWLNQNAEKEEVVFADGETSYLTVIYTPLNVFYHPLARYFLSASRDRLLQDIFLYYRLDGISGEEAEEVFFQDRVKFSAAIYGMYYQVLTGSYQNIPDENIQEFVQEYQASFSVPTAVYLDKLCNIYEVRYLVWDTKTNPQWQLSQYPFLKEVAVLDDFIIYERD
;
A
#
# COMPACT_ATOMS: atom_id res chain seq x y z
N TYR A 1 -21.89 -5.96 -5.89
CA TYR A 1 -20.48 -6.22 -6.24
C TYR A 1 -20.26 -6.22 -7.76
N PHE A 2 -20.76 -7.20 -8.52
CA PHE A 2 -20.51 -7.28 -9.97
C PHE A 2 -20.93 -6.03 -10.76
N LEU A 3 -22.06 -5.42 -10.41
CA LEU A 3 -22.50 -4.15 -11.03
C LEU A 3 -21.49 -3.02 -10.78
N ASN A 4 -21.01 -2.86 -9.55
CA ASN A 4 -20.01 -1.82 -9.22
C ASN A 4 -18.67 -2.09 -9.92
N LEU A 5 -18.26 -3.37 -10.03
CA LEU A 5 -17.05 -3.73 -10.76
C LEU A 5 -17.19 -3.45 -12.25
N TYR A 6 -18.35 -3.75 -12.82
CA TYR A 6 -18.66 -3.41 -14.20
C TYR A 6 -18.62 -1.89 -14.40
N GLN A 7 -19.29 -1.12 -13.53
CA GLN A 7 -19.25 0.34 -13.57
C GLN A 7 -17.82 0.90 -13.43
N ALA A 8 -17.02 0.37 -12.51
CA ALA A 8 -15.61 0.73 -12.37
C ALA A 8 -14.83 0.43 -13.66
N SER A 9 -15.09 -0.70 -14.32
CA SER A 9 -14.43 -1.07 -15.57
C SER A 9 -14.74 -0.16 -16.75
N LEU A 10 -15.82 0.63 -16.65
CA LEU A 10 -16.17 1.65 -17.63
C LEU A 10 -15.49 3.00 -17.37
N TYR A 11 -14.81 3.17 -16.23
CA TYR A 11 -14.16 4.41 -15.89
C TYR A 11 -12.88 4.62 -16.74
N PRO A 12 -12.58 5.84 -17.25
CA PRO A 12 -11.49 6.05 -18.21
C PRO A 12 -10.10 5.58 -17.73
N THR A 13 -9.78 5.81 -16.46
CA THR A 13 -8.50 5.44 -15.83
C THR A 13 -8.47 4.01 -15.30
N TYR A 14 -9.53 3.20 -15.54
CA TYR A 14 -9.62 1.86 -14.96
C TYR A 14 -8.39 1.02 -15.28
N GLN A 15 -7.89 1.07 -16.52
CA GLN A 15 -6.70 0.32 -16.92
C GLN A 15 -5.43 0.79 -16.18
N GLU A 16 -5.27 2.10 -15.99
CA GLU A 16 -4.13 2.64 -15.22
C GLU A 16 -4.18 2.16 -13.76
N VAL A 17 -5.35 2.24 -13.13
CA VAL A 17 -5.54 1.76 -11.75
C VAL A 17 -5.31 0.25 -11.66
N PHE A 18 -5.83 -0.50 -12.63
CA PHE A 18 -5.63 -1.95 -12.74
C PHE A 18 -4.14 -2.32 -12.80
N GLN A 19 -3.38 -1.57 -13.59
CA GLN A 19 -1.93 -1.68 -13.69
C GLN A 19 -1.26 -1.36 -12.34
N ARG A 20 -1.69 -0.29 -11.65
CA ARG A 20 -1.15 0.09 -10.32
C ARG A 20 -1.39 -0.98 -9.26
N PHE A 21 -2.47 -1.75 -9.33
CA PHE A 21 -2.69 -2.93 -8.49
C PHE A 21 -1.78 -4.13 -8.84
N GLY A 22 -0.85 -3.96 -9.78
CA GLY A 22 0.09 -5.00 -10.17
C GLY A 22 -0.58 -6.15 -10.90
N ILE A 23 -1.72 -5.90 -11.57
CA ILE A 23 -2.40 -6.94 -12.31
C ILE A 23 -1.75 -7.09 -13.68
N ILE A 24 -1.32 -8.31 -13.97
CA ILE A 24 -0.59 -8.65 -15.19
C ILE A 24 -1.38 -9.63 -16.01
N GLU A 25 -1.37 -9.44 -17.33
CA GLU A 25 -2.04 -10.33 -18.27
C GLU A 25 -1.14 -11.53 -18.61
N THR A 26 -1.60 -12.73 -18.26
CA THR A 26 -0.95 -13.98 -18.62
C THR A 26 -1.89 -15.16 -18.36
N ARG A 27 -1.70 -16.24 -19.12
CA ARG A 27 -2.33 -17.56 -18.90
C ARG A 27 -1.32 -18.62 -18.53
N ALA A 28 -0.11 -18.23 -18.13
CA ALA A 28 0.88 -19.19 -17.64
C ALA A 28 0.41 -19.78 -16.29
N PRO A 29 0.53 -21.11 -16.09
CA PRO A 29 0.20 -21.72 -14.81
C PRO A 29 1.19 -21.26 -13.74
N ILE A 30 0.69 -21.03 -12.53
CA ILE A 30 1.52 -20.72 -11.36
C ILE A 30 1.54 -21.95 -10.46
N LEU A 31 2.67 -22.64 -10.47
CA LEU A 31 2.89 -23.85 -9.67
C LEU A 31 3.70 -23.50 -8.42
N GLY A 32 3.00 -23.15 -7.34
CA GLY A 32 3.61 -23.14 -6.01
C GLY A 32 3.75 -24.56 -5.49
N PHE A 33 4.97 -25.05 -5.25
CA PHE A 33 5.24 -26.46 -4.85
C PHE A 33 4.42 -26.92 -3.63
N LEU A 34 4.07 -25.99 -2.73
CA LEU A 34 3.35 -26.29 -1.50
C LEU A 34 1.91 -26.74 -1.73
N ALA A 35 1.20 -26.19 -2.72
CA ALA A 35 -0.21 -26.50 -2.94
C ALA A 35 -0.43 -27.94 -3.47
N PRO A 36 0.29 -28.41 -4.51
CA PRO A 36 0.25 -29.82 -4.91
C PRO A 36 0.71 -30.75 -3.80
N LEU A 37 1.77 -30.39 -3.06
CA LEU A 37 2.28 -31.21 -1.96
C LEU A 37 1.23 -31.37 -0.84
N LEU A 38 0.56 -30.28 -0.47
CA LEU A 38 -0.54 -30.30 0.49
C LEU A 38 -1.67 -31.21 0.00
N LEU A 39 -2.10 -31.07 -1.25
CA LEU A 39 -3.17 -31.89 -1.81
C LEU A 39 -2.79 -33.39 -1.80
N ILE A 40 -1.57 -33.72 -2.23
CA ILE A 40 -1.06 -35.09 -2.20
C ILE A 40 -1.05 -35.63 -0.76
N ALA A 41 -0.48 -34.87 0.19
CA ALA A 41 -0.45 -35.25 1.59
C ALA A 41 -1.88 -35.45 2.15
N PHE A 42 -2.81 -34.58 1.80
CA PHE A 42 -4.21 -34.68 2.20
C PHE A 42 -4.86 -35.97 1.65
N LEU A 43 -4.75 -36.22 0.34
CA LEU A 43 -5.39 -37.37 -0.32
C LEU A 43 -4.88 -38.72 0.19
N LEU A 44 -3.59 -38.79 0.51
CA LEU A 44 -2.92 -39.99 1.00
C LEU A 44 -3.15 -40.23 2.49
N PHE A 45 -3.09 -39.18 3.31
CA PHE A 45 -2.98 -39.34 4.76
C PHE A 45 -4.19 -38.82 5.54
N PHE A 46 -5.08 -38.00 4.97
CA PHE A 46 -6.23 -37.51 5.74
C PHE A 46 -7.25 -38.63 6.01
N PRO A 47 -7.77 -38.79 7.24
CA PRO A 47 -8.66 -39.90 7.58
C PRO A 47 -10.02 -39.84 6.85
N ARG A 48 -10.25 -40.77 5.91
CA ARG A 48 -11.51 -40.87 5.15
C ARG A 48 -12.72 -41.30 5.98
N LYS A 49 -12.51 -41.82 7.19
CA LYS A 49 -13.60 -42.23 8.10
C LYS A 49 -14.52 -41.07 8.52
N TYR A 50 -14.04 -39.83 8.46
CA TYR A 50 -14.83 -38.64 8.77
C TYR A 50 -15.23 -37.93 7.48
N ARG A 51 -16.25 -38.47 6.79
CA ARG A 51 -16.65 -38.07 5.43
C ARG A 51 -16.81 -36.55 5.27
N GLU A 52 -17.57 -35.90 6.15
CA GLU A 52 -17.81 -34.45 6.09
C GLU A 52 -16.52 -33.64 6.24
N ARG A 53 -15.68 -33.99 7.22
CA ARG A 53 -14.37 -33.35 7.44
C ARG A 53 -13.42 -33.57 6.28
N TYR A 54 -13.48 -34.75 5.66
CA TYR A 54 -12.69 -35.07 4.48
C TYR A 54 -13.10 -34.18 3.30
N PHE A 55 -14.39 -34.04 3.01
CA PHE A 55 -14.84 -33.17 1.91
C PHE A 55 -14.57 -31.69 2.17
N PHE A 56 -14.80 -31.22 3.40
CA PHE A 56 -14.45 -29.85 3.78
C PHE A 56 -12.94 -29.59 3.64
N GLY A 57 -12.12 -30.53 4.15
CA GLY A 57 -10.67 -30.44 4.04
C GLY A 57 -10.16 -30.53 2.60
N LEU A 58 -10.79 -31.37 1.78
CA LEU A 58 -10.46 -31.51 0.37
C LEU A 58 -10.77 -30.22 -0.39
N ALA A 59 -11.93 -29.60 -0.14
CA ALA A 59 -12.28 -28.31 -0.71
C ALA A 59 -11.20 -27.27 -0.41
N LEU A 60 -10.81 -27.15 0.86
CA LEU A 60 -9.75 -26.24 1.30
C LEU A 60 -8.37 -26.58 0.72
N ALA A 61 -8.01 -27.87 0.57
CA ALA A 61 -6.74 -28.27 -0.02
C ALA A 61 -6.67 -28.00 -1.54
N ILE A 62 -7.82 -28.00 -2.23
CA ILE A 62 -7.91 -27.67 -3.65
C ILE A 62 -7.94 -26.15 -3.86
N THR A 63 -8.50 -25.37 -2.94
CA THR A 63 -8.63 -23.90 -3.07
C THR A 63 -7.31 -23.20 -3.46
N PRO A 64 -6.13 -23.48 -2.85
CA PRO A 64 -4.86 -22.90 -3.29
C PRO A 64 -4.53 -23.12 -4.76
N LEU A 65 -4.84 -24.31 -5.31
CA LEU A 65 -4.58 -24.61 -6.72
C LEU A 65 -5.47 -23.78 -7.64
N ILE A 66 -6.75 -23.64 -7.28
CA ILE A 66 -7.72 -22.84 -8.03
C ILE A 66 -7.34 -21.36 -7.98
N VAL A 67 -7.09 -20.82 -6.78
CA VAL A 67 -6.83 -19.38 -6.58
C VAL A 67 -5.51 -18.96 -7.22
N LEU A 68 -4.45 -19.77 -7.11
CA LEU A 68 -3.17 -19.48 -7.77
C LEU A 68 -3.24 -19.63 -9.30
N ASN A 69 -4.27 -20.29 -9.84
CA ASN A 69 -4.41 -20.52 -11.28
C ASN A 69 -5.68 -19.88 -11.87
N GLN A 70 -6.28 -18.91 -11.18
CA GLN A 70 -7.45 -18.20 -11.69
C GLN A 70 -7.18 -17.46 -13.02
N GLN A 71 -5.93 -17.09 -13.28
CA GLN A 71 -5.46 -16.49 -14.53
C GLN A 71 -5.59 -17.42 -15.73
N LEU A 72 -5.65 -18.75 -15.53
CA LEU A 72 -5.88 -19.68 -16.66
C LEU A 72 -7.23 -19.41 -17.32
N VAL A 73 -8.22 -18.99 -16.53
CA VAL A 73 -9.57 -18.63 -17.02
C VAL A 73 -9.64 -17.14 -17.34
N THR A 74 -9.25 -16.29 -16.40
CA THR A 74 -9.42 -14.82 -16.49
C THR A 74 -8.38 -14.13 -17.39
N GLY A 75 -7.25 -14.78 -17.65
CA GLY A 75 -6.09 -14.19 -18.33
C GLY A 75 -5.31 -13.19 -17.47
N ARG A 76 -5.62 -13.06 -16.18
CA ARG A 76 -5.10 -11.98 -15.32
C ARG A 76 -4.66 -12.50 -13.95
N ILE A 77 -3.46 -12.12 -13.53
CA ILE A 77 -2.88 -12.47 -12.24
C ILE A 77 -3.13 -11.34 -11.24
N MET A 78 -3.76 -11.64 -10.10
CA MET A 78 -3.94 -10.70 -9.00
C MET A 78 -3.16 -11.18 -7.77
N GLU A 79 -2.17 -10.39 -7.34
CA GLU A 79 -1.38 -10.57 -6.11
C GLU A 79 -1.08 -12.03 -5.68
N PRO A 80 -0.39 -12.83 -6.52
CA PRO A 80 -0.17 -14.25 -6.24
C PRO A 80 0.64 -14.46 -4.95
N GLY A 81 1.57 -13.55 -4.66
CA GLY A 81 2.33 -13.54 -3.42
C GLY A 81 1.46 -13.35 -2.18
N HIS A 82 0.43 -12.51 -2.24
CA HIS A 82 -0.47 -12.28 -1.11
C HIS A 82 -1.25 -13.57 -0.78
N TYR A 83 -1.82 -14.23 -1.79
CA TYR A 83 -2.50 -15.52 -1.61
C TYR A 83 -1.56 -16.62 -1.09
N HIS A 84 -0.35 -16.69 -1.65
CA HIS A 84 0.63 -17.69 -1.25
C HIS A 84 1.03 -17.57 0.22
N TRP A 85 1.50 -16.39 0.64
CA TRP A 85 2.08 -16.19 1.96
C TRP A 85 1.04 -16.03 3.07
N ARG A 86 -0.09 -15.37 2.80
CA ARG A 86 -1.09 -15.05 3.84
C ARG A 86 -2.13 -16.15 4.04
N TYR A 87 -2.37 -17.00 3.03
CA TYR A 87 -3.43 -18.01 3.09
C TYR A 87 -2.91 -19.42 2.86
N ASN A 88 -2.19 -19.66 1.75
CA ASN A 88 -1.82 -21.02 1.36
C ASN A 88 -0.80 -21.65 2.32
N VAL A 89 0.22 -20.89 2.75
CA VAL A 89 1.22 -21.37 3.71
C VAL A 89 0.60 -21.69 5.08
N PRO A 90 -0.16 -20.78 5.73
CA PRO A 90 -0.84 -21.11 6.99
C PRO A 90 -1.78 -22.30 6.89
N LEU A 91 -2.57 -22.39 5.81
CA LEU A 91 -3.50 -23.49 5.57
C LEU A 91 -2.76 -24.83 5.45
N ALA A 92 -1.65 -24.85 4.71
CA ALA A 92 -0.82 -26.03 4.58
C ALA A 92 -0.26 -26.50 5.93
N ILE A 93 0.24 -25.57 6.74
CA ILE A 93 0.73 -25.87 8.10
C ILE A 93 -0.37 -26.49 8.95
N ILE A 94 -1.58 -25.91 8.96
CA ILE A 94 -2.73 -26.43 9.72
C ILE A 94 -3.06 -27.86 9.28
N PHE A 95 -3.18 -28.12 7.99
CA PHE A 95 -3.52 -29.46 7.50
C PHE A 95 -2.42 -30.48 7.76
N LEU A 96 -1.16 -30.11 7.57
CA LEU A 96 -0.04 -30.99 7.88
C LEU A 96 -0.01 -31.35 9.37
N LEU A 97 -0.29 -30.38 10.26
CA LEU A 97 -0.46 -30.65 11.68
C LEU A 97 -1.65 -31.58 11.93
N VAL A 98 -2.84 -31.32 11.36
CA VAL A 98 -4.01 -32.19 11.54
C VAL A 98 -3.72 -33.62 11.08
N ILE A 99 -3.10 -33.77 9.91
CA ILE A 99 -2.69 -35.08 9.36
C ILE A 99 -1.71 -35.75 10.32
N PHE A 100 -0.66 -35.05 10.75
CA PHE A 100 0.33 -35.55 11.70
C PHE A 100 -0.32 -36.02 13.02
N PHE A 101 -1.19 -35.19 13.62
CA PHE A 101 -1.92 -35.51 14.85
C PHE A 101 -2.97 -36.62 14.66
N SER A 102 -3.47 -36.82 13.45
CA SER A 102 -4.41 -37.91 13.16
C SER A 102 -3.71 -39.26 12.98
N TRP A 103 -2.53 -39.28 12.35
CA TRP A 103 -1.79 -40.51 12.02
C TRP A 103 -0.87 -40.98 13.13
N PHE A 104 0.05 -40.11 13.57
CA PHE A 104 1.09 -40.47 14.54
C PHE A 104 0.51 -40.77 15.93
N LEU A 105 -0.74 -40.39 16.10
CA LEU A 105 -1.29 -40.05 17.38
C LEU A 105 -2.66 -40.76 17.58
N ALA A 106 -3.22 -41.46 16.60
CA ALA A 106 -4.35 -42.38 16.84
C ALA A 106 -4.03 -43.54 17.83
N LYS A 107 -2.75 -43.69 18.22
CA LYS A 107 -2.26 -44.71 19.14
C LYS A 107 -2.61 -44.38 20.60
N LYS A 108 -3.17 -45.36 21.33
CA LYS A 108 -3.50 -45.25 22.77
C LYS A 108 -2.24 -45.37 23.65
N GLY A 109 -2.36 -45.05 24.94
CA GLY A 109 -1.29 -45.20 25.93
C GLY A 109 -0.38 -43.97 26.05
N LYS A 110 0.94 -44.17 26.16
CA LYS A 110 1.95 -43.11 26.37
C LYS A 110 1.89 -42.00 25.30
N TRP A 111 1.49 -42.34 24.08
CA TRP A 111 1.29 -41.39 22.99
C TRP A 111 0.24 -40.31 23.29
N ALA A 112 -0.77 -40.59 24.11
CA ALA A 112 -1.81 -39.63 24.48
C ALA A 112 -1.27 -38.47 25.32
N VAL A 113 -0.28 -38.72 26.18
CA VAL A 113 0.39 -37.68 26.97
C VAL A 113 1.30 -36.86 26.07
N ILE A 114 2.09 -37.52 25.22
CA ILE A 114 3.02 -36.85 24.28
C ILE A 114 2.26 -35.86 23.38
N LYS A 115 1.07 -36.19 22.87
CA LYS A 115 0.28 -35.22 22.08
C LYS A 115 -0.07 -33.99 22.87
N LYS A 116 -0.55 -34.17 24.11
CA LYS A 116 -0.99 -33.05 24.93
C LYS A 116 0.19 -32.13 25.20
N MET A 117 1.36 -32.70 25.53
CA MET A 117 2.59 -31.93 25.70
C MET A 117 3.01 -31.24 24.41
N LEU A 118 2.98 -31.93 23.26
CA LEU A 118 3.34 -31.34 21.98
C LEU A 118 2.36 -30.23 21.57
N ALA A 119 1.06 -30.42 21.77
CA ALA A 119 0.05 -29.40 21.50
C ALA A 119 0.24 -28.19 22.40
N VAL A 120 0.46 -28.39 23.71
CA VAL A 120 0.78 -27.32 24.66
C VAL A 120 2.08 -26.61 24.27
N PHE A 121 3.10 -27.34 23.84
CA PHE A 121 4.35 -26.77 23.37
C PHE A 121 4.17 -25.93 22.10
N ILE A 122 3.44 -26.44 21.10
CA ILE A 122 3.14 -25.71 19.85
C ILE A 122 2.32 -24.44 20.17
N ILE A 123 1.28 -24.55 21.00
CA ILE A 123 0.49 -23.39 21.41
C ILE A 123 1.36 -22.39 22.18
N GLY A 124 2.18 -22.88 23.11
CA GLY A 124 3.07 -22.07 23.93
C GLY A 124 4.10 -21.32 23.08
N ILE A 125 4.77 -21.99 22.15
CA ILE A 125 5.75 -21.34 21.25
C ILE A 125 5.06 -20.36 20.30
N SER A 126 3.87 -20.67 19.79
CA SER A 126 3.10 -19.74 18.96
C SER A 126 2.70 -18.47 19.72
N LEU A 127 2.19 -18.61 20.95
CA LEU A 127 1.85 -17.47 21.80
C LEU A 127 3.09 -16.64 22.17
N TYR A 128 4.17 -17.31 22.58
CA TYR A 128 5.43 -16.65 22.88
C TYR A 128 5.95 -15.87 21.67
N THR A 129 5.93 -16.48 20.48
CA THR A 129 6.36 -15.84 19.23
C THR A 129 5.48 -14.64 18.89
N ALA A 130 4.15 -14.76 19.02
CA ALA A 130 3.23 -13.66 18.78
C ALA A 130 3.47 -12.48 19.74
N ILE A 131 3.62 -12.76 21.05
CA ILE A 131 3.93 -11.74 22.06
C ILE A 131 5.28 -11.08 21.74
N PHE A 132 6.32 -11.88 21.47
CA PHE A 132 7.65 -11.36 21.19
C PHE A 132 7.66 -10.47 19.95
N ILE A 133 7.05 -10.91 18.84
CA ILE A 133 6.94 -10.12 17.61
C ILE A 133 6.17 -8.82 17.89
N GLN A 134 5.06 -8.88 18.62
CA GLN A 134 4.26 -7.70 18.92
C GLN A 134 5.02 -6.69 19.79
N VAL A 135 5.71 -7.15 20.83
CA VAL A 135 6.55 -6.31 21.69
C VAL A 135 7.69 -5.70 20.88
N ALA A 136 8.42 -6.52 20.11
CA ALA A 136 9.52 -6.04 19.29
C ALA A 136 9.05 -4.98 18.27
N PHE A 137 7.88 -5.18 17.66
CA PHE A 137 7.28 -4.22 16.74
C PHE A 137 6.93 -2.89 17.42
N TYR A 138 6.24 -2.93 18.58
CA TYR A 138 5.90 -1.70 19.32
C TYR A 138 7.13 -0.97 19.85
N THR A 139 8.12 -1.69 20.38
CA THR A 139 9.37 -1.07 20.85
C THR A 139 10.16 -0.46 19.69
N ALA A 140 10.20 -1.13 18.53
CA ALA A 140 10.86 -0.55 17.34
C ALA A 140 10.15 0.72 16.84
N GLY A 141 8.82 0.80 16.97
CA GLY A 141 8.02 1.95 16.54
C GLY A 141 7.84 3.07 17.58
N GLU A 142 8.36 2.92 18.79
CA GLU A 142 8.12 3.85 19.90
C GLU A 142 8.59 5.28 19.58
N ASN A 143 9.80 5.42 19.02
CA ASN A 143 10.36 6.72 18.66
C ASN A 143 9.51 7.40 17.56
N GLU A 144 9.12 6.66 16.53
CA GLU A 144 8.26 7.18 15.46
C GLU A 144 6.90 7.63 16.02
N ALA A 145 6.25 6.80 16.84
CA ALA A 145 4.97 7.12 17.45
C ALA A 145 5.04 8.36 18.36
N THR A 146 6.13 8.51 19.11
CA THR A 146 6.40 9.68 19.95
C THR A 146 6.63 10.93 19.10
N GLN A 147 7.43 10.84 18.04
CA GLN A 147 7.66 11.95 17.11
C GLN A 147 6.36 12.40 16.43
N LYS A 148 5.45 11.47 16.11
CA LYS A 148 4.14 11.79 15.53
C LYS A 148 3.19 12.51 16.50
N GLN A 149 3.46 12.54 17.81
CA GLN A 149 2.65 13.34 18.74
C GLN A 149 2.75 14.85 18.46
N ARG A 150 3.83 15.31 17.79
CA ARG A 150 3.99 16.72 17.42
C ARG A 150 2.89 17.24 16.49
N TYR A 151 2.21 16.37 15.74
CA TYR A 151 1.11 16.76 14.86
C TYR A 151 -0.19 17.03 15.65
N GLY A 152 -0.26 16.67 16.94
CA GLY A 152 -1.45 16.87 17.77
C GLY A 152 -2.00 18.30 17.74
N PRO A 153 -1.19 19.33 18.03
CA PRO A 153 -1.62 20.73 17.95
C PRO A 153 -2.12 21.14 16.55
N LEU A 154 -1.49 20.66 15.48
CA LEU A 154 -1.94 20.92 14.11
C LEU A 154 -3.32 20.33 13.84
N ILE A 155 -3.54 19.06 14.20
CA ILE A 155 -4.81 18.37 14.02
C ILE A 155 -5.92 19.02 14.87
N GLU A 156 -5.60 19.44 16.09
CA GLU A 156 -6.52 20.19 16.95
C GLU A 156 -6.91 21.52 16.29
N TRP A 157 -5.93 22.27 15.76
CA TRP A 157 -6.18 23.53 15.06
C TRP A 157 -7.07 23.33 13.84
N LEU A 158 -6.79 22.34 13.00
CA LEU A 158 -7.59 22.04 11.81
C LEU A 158 -9.04 21.70 12.18
N ASN A 159 -9.28 20.90 13.22
CA ASN A 159 -10.64 20.58 13.67
C ASN A 159 -11.42 21.79 14.23
N GLN A 160 -10.73 22.77 14.80
CA GLN A 160 -11.35 23.94 15.40
C GLN A 160 -11.59 25.09 14.41
N ASN A 161 -10.78 25.18 13.35
CA ASN A 161 -10.74 26.36 12.47
C ASN A 161 -11.16 26.08 11.03
N ALA A 162 -11.07 24.83 10.55
CA ALA A 162 -11.48 24.48 9.19
C ALA A 162 -12.93 23.99 9.13
N GLU A 163 -13.61 24.26 8.03
CA GLU A 163 -14.93 23.75 7.73
C GLU A 163 -14.87 22.33 7.15
N LYS A 164 -15.94 21.55 7.32
CA LYS A 164 -16.00 20.17 6.79
C LYS A 164 -15.82 20.17 5.28
N GLU A 165 -15.15 19.12 4.79
CA GLU A 165 -14.87 18.90 3.36
C GLU A 165 -13.88 19.89 2.72
N GLU A 166 -13.37 20.89 3.46
CA GLU A 166 -12.30 21.76 2.94
C GLU A 166 -11.04 20.94 2.64
N VAL A 167 -10.28 21.40 1.64
CA VAL A 167 -9.11 20.68 1.14
C VAL A 167 -7.82 21.25 1.72
N VAL A 168 -7.03 20.38 2.33
CA VAL A 168 -5.70 20.69 2.87
C VAL A 168 -4.61 20.20 1.92
N PHE A 169 -3.67 21.08 1.58
CA PHE A 169 -2.40 20.72 0.94
C PHE A 169 -1.32 20.61 2.01
N ALA A 170 -0.66 19.46 2.09
CA ALA A 170 0.45 19.24 3.02
C ALA A 170 1.38 18.15 2.48
N ASP A 171 2.44 17.82 3.22
CA ASP A 171 3.27 16.65 2.91
C ASP A 171 2.50 15.33 3.10
N GLY A 172 3.14 14.20 2.75
CA GLY A 172 2.51 12.89 2.80
C GLY A 172 2.08 12.44 4.21
N GLU A 173 2.86 12.72 5.26
CA GLU A 173 2.54 12.31 6.63
C GLU A 173 1.45 13.20 7.21
N THR A 174 1.57 14.52 7.02
CA THR A 174 0.54 15.47 7.43
C THR A 174 -0.79 15.14 6.77
N SER A 175 -0.79 14.90 5.45
CA SER A 175 -2.02 14.53 4.72
C SER A 175 -2.61 13.20 5.20
N TYR A 176 -1.75 12.22 5.54
CA TYR A 176 -2.18 10.94 6.09
C TYR A 176 -2.91 11.11 7.44
N LEU A 177 -2.37 11.94 8.33
CA LEU A 177 -2.99 12.20 9.64
C LEU A 177 -4.26 13.05 9.52
N THR A 178 -4.29 14.04 8.62
CA THR A 178 -5.47 14.87 8.38
C THR A 178 -6.70 14.04 8.06
N VAL A 179 -6.61 13.08 7.14
CA VAL A 179 -7.78 12.25 6.76
C VAL A 179 -8.21 11.25 7.84
N ILE A 180 -7.35 10.94 8.81
CA ILE A 180 -7.67 10.03 9.93
C ILE A 180 -8.38 10.79 11.05
N TYR A 181 -7.92 12.00 11.37
CA TYR A 181 -8.31 12.71 12.60
C TYR A 181 -9.16 13.96 12.38
N THR A 182 -9.50 14.29 11.13
CA THR A 182 -10.31 15.46 10.79
C THR A 182 -11.38 15.09 9.74
N PRO A 183 -12.45 15.90 9.58
CA PRO A 183 -13.42 15.74 8.49
C PRO A 183 -12.98 16.41 7.18
N LEU A 184 -11.68 16.70 7.02
CA LEU A 184 -11.14 17.45 5.89
C LEU A 184 -10.71 16.52 4.75
N ASN A 185 -10.76 17.07 3.54
CA ASN A 185 -10.18 16.46 2.36
C ASN A 185 -8.69 16.84 2.25
N VAL A 186 -7.94 16.09 1.45
CA VAL A 186 -6.53 16.40 1.18
C VAL A 186 -6.27 16.48 -0.30
N PHE A 187 -5.41 17.42 -0.69
CA PHE A 187 -4.97 17.57 -2.07
C PHE A 187 -4.24 16.31 -2.55
N TYR A 188 -3.37 15.77 -1.70
CA TYR A 188 -2.55 14.61 -2.01
C TYR A 188 -2.63 13.59 -0.87
N HIS A 189 -2.66 12.31 -1.23
CA HIS A 189 -2.46 11.22 -0.30
C HIS A 189 -1.66 10.12 -0.99
N PRO A 190 -0.62 9.54 -0.38
CA PRO A 190 0.23 8.54 -1.05
C PRO A 190 -0.54 7.33 -1.61
N LEU A 191 -1.65 6.94 -0.97
CA LEU A 191 -2.50 5.83 -1.41
C LEU A 191 -3.59 6.23 -2.42
N ALA A 192 -3.79 7.54 -2.70
CA ALA A 192 -4.81 8.00 -3.65
C ALA A 192 -4.54 7.51 -5.08
N ARG A 193 -3.29 7.15 -5.42
CA ARG A 193 -2.92 6.54 -6.72
C ARG A 193 -3.73 5.29 -7.09
N TYR A 194 -4.34 4.61 -6.11
CA TYR A 194 -5.18 3.43 -6.35
C TYR A 194 -6.65 3.78 -6.63
N PHE A 195 -7.02 5.05 -6.63
CA PHE A 195 -8.39 5.49 -6.83
C PHE A 195 -8.66 5.71 -8.31
N LEU A 196 -9.89 5.50 -8.75
CA LEU A 196 -10.29 5.74 -10.14
C LEU A 196 -10.09 7.22 -10.54
N SER A 197 -10.18 8.16 -9.61
CA SER A 197 -9.93 9.58 -9.92
C SER A 197 -8.45 9.92 -10.20
N ALA A 198 -7.50 9.03 -9.90
CA ALA A 198 -6.08 9.29 -10.09
C ALA A 198 -5.66 9.01 -11.55
N SER A 199 -5.75 10.01 -12.43
CA SER A 199 -5.13 9.92 -13.76
C SER A 199 -3.61 10.03 -13.67
N ARG A 200 -2.89 9.52 -14.69
CA ARG A 200 -1.44 9.76 -14.87
C ARG A 200 -1.10 11.24 -14.70
N ASP A 201 -1.84 12.12 -15.39
CA ASP A 201 -1.60 13.56 -15.35
C ASP A 201 -1.77 14.14 -13.95
N ARG A 202 -2.78 13.69 -13.19
CA ARG A 202 -2.97 14.10 -11.79
C ARG A 202 -1.77 13.71 -10.94
N LEU A 203 -1.32 12.47 -11.07
CA LEU A 203 -0.19 11.96 -10.28
C LEU A 203 1.12 12.65 -10.63
N LEU A 204 1.34 12.97 -11.90
CA LEU A 204 2.52 13.75 -12.31
C LEU A 204 2.44 15.19 -11.82
N GLN A 205 1.27 15.84 -11.88
CA GLN A 205 1.08 17.17 -11.29
C GLN A 205 1.45 17.18 -9.80
N ASP A 206 1.02 16.17 -9.04
CA ASP A 206 1.35 16.04 -7.63
C ASP A 206 2.86 15.91 -7.43
N ILE A 207 3.49 14.94 -8.07
CA ILE A 207 4.93 14.68 -7.93
C ILE A 207 5.75 15.91 -8.37
N PHE A 208 5.40 16.52 -9.49
CA PHE A 208 6.09 17.71 -10.00
C PHE A 208 5.94 18.91 -9.08
N LEU A 209 4.76 19.10 -8.46
CA LEU A 209 4.57 20.15 -7.48
C LEU A 209 5.51 19.94 -6.28
N TYR A 210 5.60 18.73 -5.75
CA TYR A 210 6.51 18.44 -4.63
C TYR A 210 7.98 18.66 -5.00
N TYR A 211 8.45 18.17 -6.15
CA TYR A 211 9.84 18.42 -6.59
C TYR A 211 10.15 19.91 -6.77
N ARG A 212 9.19 20.71 -7.25
CA ARG A 212 9.35 22.17 -7.35
C ARG A 212 9.44 22.83 -6.00
N LEU A 213 8.61 22.41 -5.04
CA LEU A 213 8.66 22.93 -3.67
C LEU A 213 9.93 22.50 -2.94
N ASP A 214 10.48 21.34 -3.28
CA ASP A 214 11.79 20.88 -2.79
C ASP A 214 12.97 21.60 -3.47
N GLY A 215 12.69 22.48 -4.44
CA GLY A 215 13.68 23.33 -5.10
C GLY A 215 14.41 22.69 -6.27
N ILE A 216 13.96 21.52 -6.76
CA ILE A 216 14.60 20.82 -7.87
C ILE A 216 14.31 21.55 -9.18
N SER A 217 15.36 22.01 -9.86
CA SER A 217 15.24 22.71 -11.14
C SER A 217 14.97 21.75 -12.31
N GLY A 218 14.56 22.29 -13.46
CA GLY A 218 14.42 21.50 -14.69
C GLY A 218 15.74 20.92 -15.20
N GLU A 219 16.88 21.57 -14.91
CA GLU A 219 18.21 21.10 -15.33
C GLU A 219 18.67 19.89 -14.50
N GLU A 220 18.37 19.88 -13.19
CA GLU A 220 18.72 18.79 -12.27
C GLU A 220 17.78 17.59 -12.38
N ALA A 221 16.63 17.76 -13.04
CA ALA A 221 15.56 16.77 -13.09
C ALA A 221 16.00 15.41 -13.61
N GLU A 222 16.88 15.36 -14.62
CA GLU A 222 17.36 14.10 -15.17
C GLU A 222 18.08 13.28 -14.11
N GLU A 223 19.12 13.85 -13.49
CA GLU A 223 19.90 13.17 -12.46
C GLU A 223 19.01 12.73 -11.29
N VAL A 224 18.18 13.64 -10.79
CA VAL A 224 17.30 13.38 -9.64
C VAL A 224 16.27 12.29 -9.97
N PHE A 225 15.62 12.34 -11.12
CA PHE A 225 14.54 11.39 -11.45
C PHE A 225 15.08 9.98 -11.72
N PHE A 226 16.30 9.86 -12.27
CA PHE A 226 16.96 8.56 -12.38
C PHE A 226 17.36 7.99 -11.02
N GLN A 227 17.84 8.82 -10.09
CA GLN A 227 18.11 8.41 -8.71
C GLN A 227 16.82 8.01 -7.98
N ASP A 228 15.74 8.76 -8.19
CA ASP A 228 14.43 8.56 -7.57
C ASP A 228 13.47 7.67 -8.39
N ARG A 229 13.98 6.90 -9.36
CA ARG A 229 13.13 6.10 -10.27
C ARG A 229 12.15 5.16 -9.57
N VAL A 230 12.48 4.67 -8.37
CA VAL A 230 11.58 3.87 -7.53
C VAL A 230 10.36 4.67 -7.11
N LYS A 231 10.54 5.95 -6.75
CA LYS A 231 9.42 6.84 -6.38
C LYS A 231 8.48 7.03 -7.56
N PHE A 232 9.01 7.32 -8.76
CA PHE A 232 8.21 7.42 -9.99
C PHE A 232 7.49 6.12 -10.34
N SER A 233 8.22 5.01 -10.30
CA SER A 233 7.68 3.66 -10.56
C SER A 233 6.51 3.35 -9.62
N ALA A 234 6.68 3.56 -8.32
CA ALA A 234 5.65 3.29 -7.32
C ALA A 234 4.47 4.29 -7.38
N ALA A 235 4.74 5.58 -7.64
CA ALA A 235 3.71 6.60 -7.64
C ALA A 235 2.82 6.53 -8.88
N ILE A 236 3.41 6.35 -10.08
CA ILE A 236 2.68 6.32 -11.35
C ILE A 236 2.15 4.93 -11.68
N TYR A 237 2.96 3.89 -11.48
CA TYR A 237 2.64 2.53 -11.90
C TYR A 237 2.33 1.58 -10.74
N GLY A 238 2.28 2.07 -9.51
CA GLY A 238 1.95 1.24 -8.34
C GLY A 238 2.86 0.02 -8.28
N MET A 239 2.29 -1.17 -8.15
CA MET A 239 3.02 -2.44 -8.06
C MET A 239 3.40 -3.04 -9.43
N TYR A 240 3.08 -2.41 -10.54
CA TYR A 240 3.22 -3.00 -11.88
C TYR A 240 4.61 -3.56 -12.16
N TYR A 241 5.66 -2.72 -12.11
CA TYR A 241 7.03 -3.17 -12.40
C TYR A 241 7.56 -4.12 -11.33
N GLN A 242 7.16 -3.95 -10.07
CA GLN A 242 7.51 -4.92 -9.04
C GLN A 242 6.98 -6.32 -9.37
N VAL A 243 5.74 -6.44 -9.84
CA VAL A 243 5.15 -7.75 -10.18
C VAL A 243 5.68 -8.25 -11.54
N LEU A 244 5.88 -7.36 -12.51
CA LEU A 244 6.27 -7.73 -13.87
C LEU A 244 7.73 -8.15 -13.97
N THR A 245 8.62 -7.38 -13.36
CA THR A 245 10.08 -7.52 -13.52
C THR A 245 10.79 -7.79 -12.19
N GLY A 246 10.04 -7.91 -11.09
CA GLY A 246 10.57 -8.25 -9.76
C GLY A 246 11.09 -7.05 -8.96
N SER A 247 11.11 -5.83 -9.53
CA SER A 247 11.63 -4.64 -8.85
C SER A 247 11.04 -3.35 -9.39
N TYR A 248 10.77 -2.39 -8.51
CA TYR A 248 10.40 -1.03 -8.91
C TYR A 248 11.51 -0.32 -9.72
N GLN A 249 12.77 -0.72 -9.51
CA GLN A 249 13.93 -0.17 -10.21
C GLN A 249 13.93 -0.46 -11.72
N ASN A 250 13.19 -1.48 -12.14
CA ASN A 250 13.19 -1.98 -13.52
C ASN A 250 12.12 -1.29 -14.39
N ILE A 251 11.66 -0.10 -14.02
CA ILE A 251 10.91 0.79 -14.92
C ILE A 251 11.81 1.16 -16.11
N PRO A 252 11.35 1.14 -17.37
CA PRO A 252 12.20 1.48 -18.51
C PRO A 252 12.73 2.92 -18.43
N ASP A 253 13.93 3.13 -18.96
CA ASP A 253 14.59 4.45 -18.91
C ASP A 253 13.83 5.47 -19.76
N GLU A 254 13.16 5.03 -20.82
CA GLU A 254 12.33 5.88 -21.69
C GLU A 254 11.18 6.53 -20.91
N ASN A 255 10.58 5.80 -19.96
CA ASN A 255 9.53 6.35 -19.10
C ASN A 255 10.07 7.44 -18.16
N ILE A 256 11.28 7.27 -17.63
CA ILE A 256 11.91 8.29 -16.78
C ILE A 256 12.27 9.52 -17.62
N GLN A 257 12.82 9.33 -18.82
CA GLN A 257 13.12 10.43 -19.75
C GLN A 257 11.86 11.21 -20.15
N GLU A 258 10.74 10.53 -20.36
CA GLU A 258 9.44 11.17 -20.60
C GLU A 258 9.04 12.07 -19.41
N PHE A 259 9.17 11.59 -18.18
CA PHE A 259 8.88 12.40 -16.99
C PHE A 259 9.81 13.61 -16.84
N VAL A 260 11.10 13.45 -17.17
CA VAL A 260 12.07 14.56 -17.19
C VAL A 260 11.64 15.63 -18.18
N GLN A 261 11.27 15.24 -19.41
CA GLN A 261 10.83 16.17 -20.44
C GLN A 261 9.55 16.91 -20.04
N GLU A 262 8.57 16.21 -19.48
CA GLU A 262 7.33 16.83 -18.99
C GLU A 262 7.58 17.78 -17.81
N TYR A 263 8.46 17.40 -16.89
CA TYR A 263 8.83 18.25 -15.77
C TYR A 263 9.55 19.51 -16.25
N GLN A 264 10.52 19.39 -17.15
CA GLN A 264 11.20 20.53 -17.77
C GLN A 264 10.21 21.45 -18.49
N ALA A 265 9.31 20.89 -19.30
CA ALA A 265 8.28 21.65 -20.02
C ALA A 265 7.34 22.39 -19.06
N SER A 266 7.07 21.82 -17.88
CA SER A 266 6.20 22.45 -16.90
C SER A 266 6.76 23.82 -16.43
N PHE A 267 8.08 24.04 -16.46
CA PHE A 267 8.72 25.31 -16.01
C PHE A 267 8.47 26.50 -16.93
N SER A 268 7.80 26.29 -18.06
CA SER A 268 7.16 27.38 -18.81
C SER A 268 6.18 28.20 -17.96
N VAL A 269 5.68 27.62 -16.85
CA VAL A 269 4.89 28.30 -15.82
C VAL A 269 5.70 28.41 -14.51
N PRO A 270 5.89 29.63 -13.96
CA PRO A 270 6.57 29.82 -12.67
C PRO A 270 5.92 29.02 -11.54
N THR A 271 6.70 28.54 -10.58
CA THR A 271 6.20 27.72 -9.46
C THR A 271 5.06 28.37 -8.69
N ALA A 272 5.13 29.68 -8.43
CA ALA A 272 4.05 30.42 -7.77
C ALA A 272 2.71 30.33 -8.53
N VAL A 273 2.76 30.51 -9.85
CA VAL A 273 1.56 30.44 -10.72
C VAL A 273 1.08 28.99 -10.85
N TYR A 274 1.99 28.03 -10.88
CA TYR A 274 1.67 26.61 -10.95
C TYR A 274 0.97 26.13 -9.67
N LEU A 275 1.50 26.50 -8.50
CA LEU A 275 0.91 26.20 -7.19
C LEU A 275 -0.47 26.85 -7.06
N ASP A 276 -0.61 28.16 -7.30
CA ASP A 276 -1.92 28.83 -7.20
C ASP A 276 -2.95 28.22 -8.16
N LYS A 277 -2.55 27.87 -9.39
CA LYS A 277 -3.43 27.18 -10.35
C LYS A 277 -3.91 25.84 -9.80
N LEU A 278 -3.04 25.03 -9.23
CA LEU A 278 -3.44 23.74 -8.65
C LEU A 278 -4.32 23.96 -7.42
N CYS A 279 -3.96 24.88 -6.52
CA CYS A 279 -4.80 25.24 -5.37
C CYS A 279 -6.21 25.67 -5.80
N ASN A 280 -6.34 26.43 -6.89
CA ASN A 280 -7.64 26.80 -7.45
C ASN A 280 -8.42 25.60 -8.00
N ILE A 281 -7.79 24.75 -8.81
CA ILE A 281 -8.46 23.61 -9.46
C ILE A 281 -9.00 22.61 -8.43
N TYR A 282 -8.25 22.40 -7.36
CA TYR A 282 -8.58 21.42 -6.31
C TYR A 282 -9.13 22.08 -5.05
N GLU A 283 -9.54 23.35 -5.12
CA GLU A 283 -10.20 24.08 -4.05
C GLU A 283 -9.46 24.01 -2.70
N VAL A 284 -8.12 24.09 -2.76
CA VAL A 284 -7.25 24.05 -1.57
C VAL A 284 -7.51 25.30 -0.74
N ARG A 285 -8.01 25.09 0.48
CA ARG A 285 -8.23 26.17 1.46
C ARG A 285 -7.01 26.44 2.29
N TYR A 286 -6.40 25.38 2.83
CA TYR A 286 -5.26 25.47 3.73
C TYR A 286 -4.03 24.78 3.14
N LEU A 287 -2.88 25.43 3.29
CA LEU A 287 -1.58 24.82 3.04
C LEU A 287 -0.85 24.70 4.37
N VAL A 288 -0.41 23.49 4.70
CA VAL A 288 0.36 23.22 5.92
C VAL A 288 1.80 22.96 5.53
N TRP A 289 2.69 23.81 6.05
CA TRP A 289 4.12 23.66 5.90
C TRP A 289 4.73 23.08 7.19
N ASP A 290 5.16 21.84 7.12
CA ASP A 290 6.03 21.23 8.12
C ASP A 290 7.48 21.67 7.89
N THR A 291 7.89 22.71 8.61
CA THR A 291 9.20 23.35 8.45
C THR A 291 10.37 22.43 8.83
N LYS A 292 10.10 21.39 9.62
CA LYS A 292 11.10 20.41 10.05
C LYS A 292 11.34 19.34 8.99
N THR A 293 10.28 18.79 8.41
CA THR A 293 10.40 17.73 7.38
C THR A 293 10.76 18.32 6.02
N ASN A 294 10.18 19.48 5.68
CA ASN A 294 10.29 20.07 4.35
C ASN A 294 10.80 21.52 4.42
N PRO A 295 12.01 21.79 4.96
CA PRO A 295 12.51 23.15 5.16
C PRO A 295 12.66 23.96 3.86
N GLN A 296 12.69 23.29 2.69
CA GLN A 296 12.91 23.94 1.39
C GLN A 296 11.66 24.60 0.79
N TRP A 297 10.45 24.26 1.25
CA TRP A 297 9.21 24.73 0.61
C TRP A 297 9.03 26.25 0.65
N GLN A 298 9.51 26.91 1.70
CA GLN A 298 9.52 28.37 1.85
C GLN A 298 8.20 29.04 1.43
N LEU A 299 7.05 28.53 1.93
CA LEU A 299 5.73 28.93 1.43
C LEU A 299 5.41 30.43 1.64
N SER A 300 6.07 31.09 2.59
CA SER A 300 5.94 32.53 2.86
C SER A 300 6.27 33.43 1.67
N GLN A 301 6.97 32.91 0.65
CA GLN A 301 7.31 33.68 -0.56
C GLN A 301 6.12 33.90 -1.51
N TYR A 302 5.02 33.16 -1.33
CA TYR A 302 3.89 33.20 -2.24
C TYR A 302 2.83 34.21 -1.77
N PRO A 303 2.55 35.28 -2.55
CA PRO A 303 1.72 36.40 -2.07
C PRO A 303 0.22 36.09 -1.96
N PHE A 304 -0.26 34.99 -2.55
CA PHE A 304 -1.65 34.53 -2.45
C PHE A 304 -1.90 33.67 -1.20
N LEU A 305 -0.86 33.47 -0.38
CA LEU A 305 -0.92 32.72 0.86
C LEU A 305 -0.83 33.68 2.03
N LYS A 306 -1.84 33.61 2.91
CA LYS A 306 -1.89 34.36 4.14
C LYS A 306 -1.60 33.44 5.31
N GLU A 307 -0.54 33.71 6.06
CA GLU A 307 -0.27 32.99 7.30
C GLU A 307 -1.41 33.21 8.30
N VAL A 308 -1.97 32.11 8.83
CA VAL A 308 -3.07 32.13 9.81
C VAL A 308 -2.70 31.49 11.14
N ALA A 309 -1.68 30.64 11.18
CA ALA A 309 -1.16 30.07 12.43
C ALA A 309 0.29 29.60 12.31
N VAL A 310 1.00 29.64 13.44
CA VAL A 310 2.32 29.04 13.63
C VAL A 310 2.25 28.14 14.87
N LEU A 311 2.54 26.85 14.70
CA LEU A 311 2.43 25.81 15.72
C LEU A 311 3.75 25.03 15.78
N ASP A 312 4.70 25.52 16.56
CA ASP A 312 6.06 24.98 16.67
C ASP A 312 6.72 24.77 15.29
N ASP A 313 6.78 23.52 14.82
CA ASP A 313 7.39 23.13 13.54
C ASP A 313 6.43 23.33 12.33
N PHE A 314 5.19 23.75 12.54
CA PHE A 314 4.18 23.90 11.48
C PHE A 314 3.78 25.35 11.25
N ILE A 315 3.66 25.74 9.98
CA ILE A 315 3.07 27.02 9.58
C ILE A 315 1.86 26.73 8.70
N ILE A 316 0.72 27.34 9.01
CA ILE A 316 -0.53 27.16 8.28
C ILE A 316 -0.83 28.44 7.52
N TYR A 317 -1.05 28.27 6.22
CA TYR A 317 -1.46 29.32 5.32
C TYR A 317 -2.90 29.08 4.88
N GLU A 318 -3.68 30.14 4.87
CA GLU A 318 -4.97 30.20 4.21
C GLU A 318 -4.79 30.84 2.84
N ARG A 319 -5.45 30.28 1.83
CA ARG A 319 -5.50 30.87 0.50
C ARG A 319 -6.51 32.02 0.47
N ASP A 320 -6.07 33.17 -0.03
CA ASP A 320 -6.91 34.37 -0.20
C ASP A 320 -8.03 34.21 -1.24
#